data_AF-A0A966MLB9-F1
#
_entry.id   AF-A0A966MLB9-F1
#
_cell.length_a   1.000
_cell.length_b   1.000
_cell.length_c   1.000
_cell.angle_alpha   90.00
_cell.angle_beta   90.00
_cell.angle_gamma   90.00
#
_symmetry.space_group_name_H-M   'P 1'
#
loop_
_entity.id
_entity.type
_entity.pdbx_description
1 polymer ?
#
loop_
_entity_poly.entity_id
_entity_poly.type
_entity_poly.pdbx_seq_one_letter_code
_entity_poly.pdbx_strand_id
1 'polypeptide(L)' 'MTKTLLEQLESGDFITAPGVFDMISTLIATRMNFPALYVTGYGISASYMGLPDAGLMTFT' A
#
# COMPACT_ATOMS: atom_id res chain seq x y z
N MET A 1 19.13 -6.00 9.69
CA MET A 1 17.74 -6.44 9.88
C MET A 1 16.83 -5.35 9.37
N THR A 2 15.79 -5.69 8.62
CA THR A 2 14.78 -4.71 8.17
C THR A 2 13.96 -4.29 9.38
N LYS A 3 13.80 -2.98 9.60
CA LYS A 3 12.96 -2.45 10.68
C LYS A 3 11.50 -2.87 10.46
N THR A 4 10.82 -3.25 11.53
CA THR A 4 9.36 -3.44 11.55
C THR A 4 8.64 -2.11 11.40
N LEU A 5 7.35 -2.14 11.04
CA LEU A 5 6.53 -0.92 10.99
C LEU A 5 6.45 -0.22 12.37
N LEU A 6 6.37 -0.99 13.45
CA LEU A 6 6.33 -0.44 14.80
C LEU A 6 7.62 0.35 15.10
N GLU A 7 8.79 -0.24 14.83
CA GLU A 7 10.09 0.43 15.02
C GLU A 7 10.25 1.68 14.14
N GLN A 8 9.61 1.72 12.97
CA GLN A 8 9.61 2.93 12.12
C GLN A 8 8.68 4.01 12.68
N LEU A 9 7.52 3.65 13.22
CA LEU A 9 6.59 4.62 13.82
C LEU A 9 7.16 5.21 15.12
N GLU A 10 7.83 4.38 15.92
CA GLU A 10 8.48 4.80 17.17
C GLU A 10 9.68 5.73 16.95
N SER A 11 10.29 5.74 15.76
CA SER A 11 11.40 6.66 15.47
C SER A 11 10.95 8.12 15.38
N GLY A 12 9.66 8.38 15.18
CA GLY A 12 9.11 9.72 14.97
C GLY A 12 9.46 10.33 13.61
N ASP A 13 10.12 9.57 12.73
CA ASP A 13 10.45 10.00 11.37
C ASP A 13 9.20 10.00 10.47
N PHE A 14 9.22 10.85 9.45
CA PHE A 14 8.18 10.82 8.43
C PHE A 14 8.35 9.57 7.55
N ILE A 15 7.33 8.71 7.54
CA ILE A 15 7.31 7.47 6.75
C ILE A 15 6.55 7.72 5.45
N THR A 16 7.24 7.57 4.31
CA THR A 16 6.58 7.53 3.01
C THR A 16 6.19 6.10 2.67
N ALA A 17 4.88 5.84 2.53
CA ALA A 17 4.34 4.55 2.12
C ALA A 17 3.46 4.74 0.86
N PRO A 18 3.99 4.47 -0.35
CA PRO A 18 3.23 4.63 -1.58
C PRO A 18 2.07 3.62 -1.65
N GLY A 19 0.97 4.07 -2.25
CA GLY A 19 -0.19 3.24 -2.56
C GLY A 19 0.10 2.28 -3.71
N VAL A 20 -0.09 0.99 -3.49
CA VAL A 20 -0.03 -0.07 -4.49
C VAL A 20 -1.38 -0.80 -4.55
N PHE A 21 -1.73 -1.35 -5.71
CA PHE A 21 -3.03 -2.01 -5.92
C PHE A 21 -2.96 -3.27 -6.78
N ASP A 22 -1.79 -3.58 -7.31
CA ASP A 22 -1.51 -4.80 -8.08
C ASP A 22 -0.05 -5.23 -7.91
N MET A 23 0.32 -6.35 -8.54
CA MET A 23 1.68 -6.87 -8.46
C MET A 23 2.69 -6.01 -9.24
N ILE A 24 2.26 -5.32 -10.29
CA ILE A 24 3.15 -4.48 -11.12
C ILE A 24 3.58 -3.24 -10.32
N SER A 25 2.63 -2.51 -9.74
CA SER A 25 2.87 -1.36 -8.86
C SER A 25 3.72 -1.76 -7.65
N THR A 26 3.46 -2.94 -7.06
CA THR A 26 4.27 -3.48 -5.96
C THR A 26 5.73 -3.71 -6.37
N LEU A 27 5.96 -4.32 -7.54
CA LEU A 27 7.30 -4.57 -8.07
C LEU A 27 8.07 -3.29 -8.37
N ILE A 28 7.40 -2.25 -8.86
CA ILE A 28 8.02 -0.94 -9.10
C ILE A 28 8.37 -0.29 -7.77
N ALA A 29 7.42 -0.19 -6.85
CA ALA A 29 7.62 0.48 -5.56
C ALA A 29 8.69 -0.19 -4.69
N THR A 30 8.78 -1.53 -4.73
CA THR A 30 9.82 -2.29 -3.99
C THR A 30 11.23 -1.92 -4.43
N ARG A 31 11.44 -1.55 -5.70
CA ARG A 31 12.76 -1.13 -6.22
C ARG A 31 13.16 0.28 -5.78
N MET A 32 12.23 1.05 -5.22
CA MET A 32 12.45 2.44 -4.82
C MET A 32 12.91 2.57 -3.36
N ASN A 33 13.05 1.46 -2.63
CA ASN A 33 13.53 1.41 -1.24
C ASN A 33 12.69 2.25 -0.25
N PHE A 34 11.37 2.31 -0.46
CA PHE A 34 10.48 2.91 0.54
C PHE A 34 10.44 2.08 1.83
N PRO A 35 10.31 2.73 3.00
CA PRO A 35 10.31 2.06 4.29
C PRO A 35 9.07 1.16 4.51
N ALA A 36 7.96 1.46 3.84
CA ALA A 36 6.71 0.68 3.86
C ALA A 36 5.95 0.83 2.53
N LEU A 37 4.97 -0.04 2.28
CA LEU A 37 4.01 0.06 1.18
C LEU A 37 2.58 0.05 1.76
N TYR A 38 1.66 0.76 1.12
CA TYR A 38 0.24 0.79 1.51
C TYR A 38 -0.61 0.19 0.39
N VAL A 39 -1.52 -0.73 0.74
CA VAL A 39 -2.48 -1.28 -0.24
C VAL A 39 -3.72 -0.39 -0.24
N THR A 40 -4.04 0.20 -1.39
CA THR A 40 -5.20 1.11 -1.51
C THR A 40 -6.49 0.33 -1.80
N GLY A 41 -7.53 0.58 -1.01
CA GLY A 41 -8.86 0.01 -1.22
C GLY A 41 -9.49 0.45 -2.55
N TYR A 42 -9.42 1.76 -2.86
CA TYR A 42 -9.90 2.28 -4.13
C TYR A 42 -9.17 1.68 -5.32
N GLY A 43 -7.84 1.55 -5.25
CA GLY A 43 -7.06 0.98 -6.36
C GLY A 43 -7.48 -0.46 -6.68
N ILE A 44 -7.82 -1.26 -5.66
CA ILE A 44 -8.40 -2.60 -5.87
C ILE A 44 -9.83 -2.48 -6.41
N SER A 45 -10.70 -1.68 -5.81
CA SER A 45 -12.10 -1.52 -6.25
C SER A 45 -12.21 -1.09 -7.71
N ALA A 46 -11.43 -0.10 -8.12
CA ALA A 46 -11.41 0.40 -9.48
C ALA A 46 -10.74 -0.57 -10.46
N SER A 47 -9.59 -1.15 -10.11
CA SER A 47 -8.81 -1.95 -11.05
C SER A 47 -9.33 -3.39 -11.18
N TYR A 48 -9.79 -4.00 -10.09
CA TYR A 48 -10.29 -5.37 -10.08
C TYR A 48 -11.79 -5.47 -10.40
N MET A 49 -12.62 -4.61 -9.81
CA MET A 49 -14.08 -4.67 -9.97
C MET A 49 -14.64 -3.62 -10.93
N GLY A 50 -13.88 -2.58 -11.29
CA GLY A 50 -14.40 -1.45 -12.06
C GLY A 50 -15.42 -0.59 -11.30
N LEU A 51 -15.41 -0.62 -9.97
CA LEU A 51 -16.40 0.03 -9.11
C LEU A 51 -15.82 1.24 -8.35
N PRO A 52 -16.65 2.25 -8.06
CA PRO A 52 -16.23 3.40 -7.25
C PRO A 52 -15.94 3.02 -5.80
N ASP A 53 -15.16 3.85 -5.10
CA ASP A 53 -14.89 3.70 -3.67
C ASP A 53 -16.13 4.08 -2.83
N ALA A 54 -17.08 3.17 -2.75
CA ALA A 54 -18.35 3.34 -2.04
C ALA A 54 -18.62 2.23 -1.03
N GLY A 55 -17.58 1.53 -0.56
CA GLY A 55 -17.72 0.41 0.38
C GLY A 55 -18.39 -0.83 -0.22
N LEU A 56 -18.36 -0.97 -1.55
CA LEU A 56 -18.94 -2.11 -2.28
C LEU A 56 -18.04 -3.36 -2.23
N MET A 57 -16.74 -3.15 -2.06
CA MET A 57 -15.75 -4.22 -1.93
C MET A 57 -15.90 -4.93 -0.60
N THR A 58 -15.95 -6.26 -0.62
CA THR A 58 -15.93 -7.09 0.58
C THR A 58 -14.56 -7.77 0.73
N PHE A 59 -14.35 -8.52 1.80
CA PHE A 59 -13.04 -9.10 2.13
C PHE A 59 -12.59 -10.24 1.20
N THR A 60 -13.52 -10.85 0.46
CA THR A 60 -13.29 -12.10 -0.29
C THR A 60 -13.09 -11.82 -1.77
#